data_AF-A0A844U7V9-F1
#
_entry.id   AF-A0A844U7V9-F1
#
_cell.length_a   1.000
_cell.length_b   1.000
_cell.length_c   1.000
_cell.angle_alpha   90.00
_cell.angle_beta   90.00
_cell.angle_gamma   90.00
#
_symmetry.space_group_name_H-M   'P 1'
#
loop_
_entity.id
_entity.type
_entity.pdbx_description
1 polymer ?
#
loop_
_entity_poly.entity_id
_entity_poly.type
_entity_poly.pdbx_seq_one_letter_code
_entity_poly.pdbx_strand_id
1 'polypeptide(L)'
;MELNKLIIKYLDLKRELIELLSNLEVDSKLSENIDINILYELMKDNTFECNVFEIMLHIDSALATDYINKFYLAGDPEKKTRFKGNIDVMLDDYKEILGKDMFLKLIDVLPLSTKEFPPIREAIDSVKDD
;
A
#
# COMPACT_ATOMS: atom_id res chain seq x y z
N MET A 1 -15.15 -13.43 31.82
CA MET A 1 -14.27 -12.28 32.09
C MET A 1 -14.43 -11.27 30.97
N GLU A 2 -14.59 -9.98 31.28
CA GLU A 2 -14.91 -8.93 30.29
C GLU A 2 -13.87 -8.81 29.18
N LEU A 3 -12.58 -8.96 29.54
CA LEU A 3 -11.46 -8.92 28.59
C LEU A 3 -11.62 -9.94 27.44
N ASN A 4 -12.00 -11.18 27.74
CA ASN A 4 -12.14 -12.22 26.71
C ASN A 4 -13.26 -11.87 25.71
N LYS A 5 -14.34 -11.23 26.18
CA LYS A 5 -15.42 -10.77 25.29
C LYS A 5 -14.95 -9.66 24.36
N LEU A 6 -14.16 -8.71 24.88
CA LEU A 6 -13.60 -7.61 24.07
C LEU A 6 -12.59 -8.12 23.03
N ILE A 7 -11.74 -9.10 23.40
CA ILE A 7 -10.78 -9.70 22.46
C ILE A 7 -11.52 -10.41 21.33
N ILE A 8 -12.55 -11.22 21.63
CA ILE A 8 -13.35 -11.91 20.61
C ILE A 8 -14.00 -10.88 19.68
N LYS A 9 -14.67 -9.86 20.23
CA LYS A 9 -15.30 -8.80 19.45
C LYS A 9 -14.31 -8.09 18.54
N TYR A 10 -13.10 -7.78 19.03
CA TYR A 10 -12.06 -7.17 18.22
C TYR A 10 -11.63 -8.07 17.05
N LEU A 11 -11.42 -9.37 17.30
CA LEU A 11 -11.01 -10.31 16.26
C LEU A 11 -12.10 -10.49 15.19
N ASP A 12 -13.37 -10.52 15.58
CA ASP A 12 -14.49 -10.64 14.65
C ASP A 12 -14.63 -9.38 13.79
N LEU A 13 -14.62 -8.18 14.40
CA LEU A 13 -14.64 -6.92 13.65
C LEU A 13 -13.43 -6.75 12.73
N LYS A 14 -12.24 -7.20 13.17
CA LYS A 14 -11.04 -7.18 12.34
C LYS A 14 -11.22 -8.07 11.11
N ARG A 15 -11.77 -9.27 11.24
CA ARG A 15 -12.05 -10.17 10.11
C ARG A 15 -13.08 -9.58 9.15
N GLU A 16 -14.18 -9.05 9.68
CA GLU A 16 -15.23 -8.40 8.88
C GLU A 16 -14.65 -7.24 8.06
N LEU A 17 -13.78 -6.41 8.66
CA LEU A 17 -13.15 -5.32 7.95
C LEU A 17 -12.17 -5.80 6.87
N ILE A 18 -11.38 -6.86 7.14
CA ILE A 18 -10.48 -7.45 6.12
C ILE A 18 -11.30 -7.93 4.92
N GLU A 19 -12.37 -8.69 5.17
CA GLU A 19 -13.24 -9.22 4.12
C GLU A 19 -13.92 -8.11 3.33
N LEU A 20 -14.38 -7.05 4.01
CA LEU A 20 -14.97 -5.89 3.35
C LEU A 20 -13.96 -5.18 2.44
N LEU A 21 -12.75 -4.90 2.94
CA LEU A 21 -11.73 -4.20 2.17
C LEU A 21 -11.24 -5.01 0.97
N SER A 22 -11.08 -6.33 1.11
CA SER A 22 -10.65 -7.22 0.02
C SER A 22 -11.68 -7.39 -1.10
N ASN A 23 -12.95 -7.09 -0.86
CA ASN A 23 -14.02 -7.21 -1.85
C ASN A 23 -14.59 -5.84 -2.25
N LEU A 24 -13.94 -4.75 -1.82
CA LEU A 24 -14.43 -3.41 -2.09
C LEU A 24 -14.15 -3.03 -3.55
N GLU A 25 -15.19 -2.86 -4.34
CA GLU A 25 -15.05 -2.25 -5.66
C GLU A 25 -14.81 -0.75 -5.49
N VAL A 26 -13.60 -0.30 -5.85
CA VAL A 26 -13.21 1.10 -5.70
C VAL A 26 -13.73 1.92 -6.87
N ASP A 27 -14.77 2.71 -6.62
CA ASP A 27 -15.33 3.63 -7.60
C ASP A 27 -15.05 5.11 -7.25
N SER A 28 -15.34 6.00 -8.20
CA SER A 28 -15.11 7.44 -8.06
C SER A 28 -15.88 8.11 -6.90
N LYS A 29 -16.88 7.45 -6.30
CA LYS A 29 -17.70 7.99 -5.20
C LYS A 29 -17.25 7.49 -3.83
N LEU A 30 -16.31 6.54 -3.78
CA LEU A 30 -15.78 6.02 -2.53
C LEU A 30 -15.11 7.13 -1.69
N SER A 31 -14.46 8.09 -2.37
CA SER A 31 -13.82 9.27 -1.77
C SER A 31 -14.79 10.19 -1.02
N GLU A 32 -16.08 10.22 -1.37
CA GLU A 32 -17.09 11.04 -0.71
C GLU A 32 -17.58 10.45 0.62
N ASN A 33 -17.31 9.16 0.84
CA ASN A 33 -17.87 8.39 1.95
C ASN A 33 -16.83 7.89 2.96
N ILE A 34 -15.53 8.05 2.66
CA ILE A 34 -14.45 7.56 3.51
C ILE A 34 -13.58 8.73 4.00
N ASP A 35 -13.38 8.79 5.32
CA ASP A 35 -12.40 9.70 5.91
C ASP A 35 -10.98 9.19 5.63
N ILE A 36 -10.24 9.97 4.84
CA ILE A 36 -8.87 9.67 4.44
C ILE A 36 -7.91 9.52 5.63
N ASN A 37 -8.17 10.19 6.75
CA ASN A 37 -7.34 10.06 7.95
C ASN A 37 -7.50 8.69 8.59
N ILE A 38 -8.71 8.11 8.52
CA ILE A 38 -8.98 6.76 9.02
C ILE A 38 -8.25 5.74 8.15
N LEU A 39 -8.27 5.89 6.83
CA LEU A 39 -7.49 5.04 5.93
C LEU A 39 -5.99 5.15 6.22
N TYR A 40 -5.48 6.37 6.38
CA TYR A 40 -4.06 6.57 6.67
C TYR A 40 -3.61 5.91 7.99
N GLU A 41 -4.46 5.92 9.03
CA GLU A 41 -4.18 5.18 10.27
C GLU A 41 -4.25 3.65 10.08
N LEU A 42 -5.22 3.14 9.31
CA LEU A 42 -5.33 1.71 9.02
C LEU A 42 -4.13 1.18 8.25
N MET A 43 -3.58 1.97 7.33
CA MET A 43 -2.41 1.61 6.52
C MET A 43 -1.17 1.29 7.36
N LYS A 44 -1.09 1.79 8.60
CA LYS A 44 0.02 1.51 9.53
C LYS A 44 -0.05 0.11 10.15
N ASP A 45 -1.20 -0.58 10.09
CA ASP A 45 -1.31 -2.00 10.45
C ASP A 45 -1.04 -2.82 9.18
N ASN A 46 0.05 -3.58 9.18
CA ASN A 46 0.47 -4.43 8.08
C ASN A 46 -0.62 -5.39 7.57
N THR A 47 -1.64 -5.67 8.38
CA THR A 47 -2.79 -6.50 7.99
C THR A 47 -3.67 -5.83 6.93
N PHE A 48 -3.79 -4.50 6.99
CA PHE A 48 -4.66 -3.72 6.11
C PHE A 48 -3.88 -2.94 5.05
N GLU A 49 -2.57 -2.82 5.24
CA GLU A 49 -1.70 -1.93 4.47
C GLU A 49 -1.90 -2.01 2.95
N CYS A 50 -1.84 -3.20 2.34
CA CYS A 50 -1.98 -3.33 0.87
C CYS A 50 -3.39 -2.94 0.39
N ASN A 51 -4.45 -3.53 0.95
CA ASN A 51 -5.83 -3.21 0.54
C ASN A 51 -6.14 -1.71 0.71
N VAL A 52 -5.67 -1.11 1.81
CA VAL A 52 -5.90 0.31 2.07
C VAL A 52 -5.05 1.17 1.15
N PHE A 53 -3.83 0.76 0.83
CA PHE A 53 -2.99 1.44 -0.13
C PHE A 53 -3.61 1.47 -1.53
N GLU A 54 -4.15 0.34 -2.00
CA GLU A 54 -4.90 0.25 -3.26
C GLU A 54 -6.06 1.26 -3.29
N ILE A 55 -6.90 1.26 -2.25
CA ILE A 55 -7.99 2.23 -2.11
C ILE A 55 -7.48 3.68 -2.13
N MET A 56 -6.37 3.93 -1.43
CA MET A 56 -5.73 5.24 -1.39
C MET A 56 -5.22 5.69 -2.77
N LEU A 57 -4.76 4.80 -3.64
CA LEU A 57 -4.36 5.15 -5.01
C LEU A 57 -5.51 5.73 -5.83
N HIS A 58 -6.73 5.24 -5.61
CA HIS A 58 -7.93 5.74 -6.29
C HIS A 58 -8.49 7.03 -5.68
N ILE A 59 -8.42 7.18 -4.35
CA ILE A 59 -9.02 8.32 -3.64
C ILE A 59 -8.07 9.51 -3.58
N ASP A 60 -6.79 9.27 -3.28
CA ASP A 60 -5.74 10.27 -3.14
C ASP A 60 -4.38 9.66 -3.48
N SER A 61 -4.12 9.57 -4.78
CA SER A 61 -2.87 9.04 -5.32
C SER A 61 -1.64 9.80 -4.83
N ALA A 62 -1.77 11.08 -4.46
CA ALA A 62 -0.66 11.88 -3.96
C ALA A 62 -0.26 11.43 -2.55
N LEU A 63 -1.23 11.20 -1.67
CA LEU A 63 -0.97 10.70 -0.32
C LEU A 63 -0.46 9.26 -0.35
N ALA A 64 -0.99 8.40 -1.22
CA ALA A 64 -0.46 7.06 -1.45
C ALA A 64 1.01 7.11 -1.93
N THR A 65 1.30 7.99 -2.90
CA THR A 65 2.67 8.19 -3.41
C THR A 65 3.62 8.66 -2.30
N ASP A 66 3.22 9.59 -1.44
CA ASP A 66 4.03 10.02 -0.29
C ASP A 66 4.28 8.86 0.68
N TYR A 67 3.25 8.05 0.96
CA TYR A 67 3.36 6.89 1.86
C TYR A 67 4.40 5.87 1.39
N ILE A 68 4.25 5.36 0.16
CA ILE A 68 5.19 4.37 -0.37
C ILE A 68 6.61 4.95 -0.48
N ASN A 69 6.73 6.23 -0.86
CA ASN A 69 8.03 6.90 -0.86
C ASN A 69 8.66 6.92 0.53
N LYS A 70 7.94 7.41 1.53
CA LYS A 70 8.46 7.61 2.87
C LYS A 70 8.84 6.32 3.57
N PHE A 71 8.01 5.30 3.47
CA PHE A 71 8.17 4.07 4.25
C PHE A 71 8.94 2.98 3.49
N TYR A 72 8.87 2.97 2.16
CA TYR A 72 9.43 1.89 1.35
C TYR A 72 10.59 2.33 0.47
N LEU A 73 10.52 3.49 -0.19
CA LEU A 73 11.50 3.85 -1.22
C LEU A 73 12.63 4.77 -0.71
N ALA A 74 12.35 5.66 0.25
CA ALA A 74 13.29 6.66 0.73
C ALA A 74 14.22 6.14 1.84
N GLY A 75 15.53 6.29 1.70
CA GLY A 75 16.52 5.80 2.66
C GLY A 75 16.87 4.32 2.47
N ASP A 76 17.64 3.77 3.41
CA ASP A 76 18.29 2.45 3.30
C ASP A 76 17.29 1.28 3.20
N PRO A 77 17.24 0.54 2.06
CA PRO A 77 16.35 -0.59 1.87
C PRO A 77 16.55 -1.74 2.87
N GLU A 78 17.79 -1.98 3.34
CA GLU A 78 18.07 -3.09 4.26
C GLU A 78 17.43 -2.87 5.64
N LYS A 79 17.24 -1.61 6.03
CA LYS A 79 16.54 -1.23 7.27
C LYS A 79 15.03 -1.45 7.19
N LYS A 80 14.50 -1.80 6.02
CA LYS A 80 13.05 -1.96 5.75
C LYS A 80 12.66 -3.42 5.49
N THR A 81 13.56 -4.36 5.75
CA THR A 81 13.37 -5.81 5.60
C THR A 81 12.11 -6.37 6.25
N ARG A 82 11.55 -5.70 7.28
CA ARG A 82 10.28 -6.09 7.92
C ARG A 82 9.03 -5.94 7.04
N PHE A 83 9.13 -5.28 5.88
CA PHE A 83 7.97 -4.96 5.02
C PHE A 83 8.07 -5.53 3.60
N LYS A 84 8.99 -6.47 3.36
CA LYS A 84 9.28 -6.96 2.00
C LYS A 84 8.06 -7.53 1.26
N GLY A 85 7.11 -8.17 1.95
CA GLY A 85 5.93 -8.74 1.29
C GLY A 85 4.93 -7.70 0.77
N ASN A 86 4.84 -6.53 1.41
CA ASN A 86 3.83 -5.53 1.07
C ASN A 86 4.29 -4.62 -0.07
N ILE A 87 5.60 -4.37 -0.18
CA ILE A 87 6.13 -3.49 -1.24
C ILE A 87 5.92 -4.05 -2.65
N ASP A 88 6.04 -5.36 -2.85
CA ASP A 88 5.86 -5.98 -4.16
C ASP A 88 4.42 -5.73 -4.65
N VAL A 89 3.44 -6.07 -3.81
CA VAL A 89 2.00 -5.85 -4.07
C VAL A 89 1.72 -4.36 -4.31
N MET A 90 2.19 -3.49 -3.43
CA MET A 90 1.93 -2.05 -3.55
C MET A 90 2.56 -1.42 -4.82
N LEU A 91 3.72 -1.90 -5.26
CA LEU A 91 4.33 -1.41 -6.51
C LEU A 91 3.56 -1.88 -7.75
N ASP A 92 3.02 -3.11 -7.72
CA ASP A 92 2.14 -3.61 -8.76
C ASP A 92 0.81 -2.84 -8.79
N ASP A 93 0.13 -2.66 -7.65
CA ASP A 93 -1.09 -1.84 -7.55
C ASP A 93 -0.85 -0.42 -8.07
N TYR A 94 0.27 0.21 -7.68
CA TYR A 94 0.64 1.55 -8.13
C TYR A 94 0.74 1.62 -9.66
N LYS A 95 1.40 0.64 -10.26
CA LYS A 95 1.61 0.54 -11.71
C LYS A 95 0.29 0.27 -12.43
N GLU A 96 -0.54 -0.64 -11.92
CA GLU A 96 -1.83 -1.01 -12.52
C GLU A 96 -2.83 0.14 -12.48
N ILE A 97 -2.90 0.88 -11.36
CA ILE A 97 -3.88 1.94 -11.14
C ILE A 97 -3.44 3.27 -11.75
N LEU A 98 -2.19 3.69 -11.54
CA LEU A 98 -1.69 5.00 -11.99
C LEU A 98 -0.93 4.94 -13.33
N GLY A 99 -0.61 3.74 -13.81
CA GLY A 99 0.03 3.50 -15.09
C GLY A 99 1.57 3.60 -15.09
N LYS A 100 2.15 3.07 -16.16
CA LYS A 100 3.60 2.99 -16.42
C LYS A 100 4.32 4.33 -16.29
N ASP A 101 3.76 5.41 -16.82
CA ASP A 101 4.40 6.74 -16.78
C ASP A 101 4.55 7.29 -15.36
N MET A 102 3.55 7.07 -14.51
CA MET A 102 3.59 7.50 -13.11
C MET A 102 4.55 6.63 -12.31
N PHE A 103 4.53 5.32 -12.55
CA PHE A 103 5.48 4.40 -11.95
C PHE A 103 6.94 4.77 -12.30
N LEU A 104 7.25 5.05 -13.58
CA LEU A 104 8.60 5.44 -13.97
C LEU A 104 9.05 6.74 -13.31
N LYS A 105 8.16 7.74 -13.18
CA LYS A 105 8.47 8.97 -12.42
C LYS A 105 8.79 8.69 -10.95
N LEU A 106 8.04 7.78 -10.32
CA LEU A 106 8.28 7.36 -8.94
C LEU A 106 9.68 6.75 -8.78
N ILE A 107 10.06 5.89 -9.73
CA ILE A 107 11.34 5.20 -9.70
C ILE A 107 12.52 6.10 -10.10
N ASP A 108 12.37 6.97 -11.09
CA ASP A 108 13.48 7.71 -11.70
C ASP A 108 14.26 8.53 -10.68
N VAL A 109 13.57 9.08 -9.68
CA VAL A 109 14.14 9.89 -8.59
C VAL A 109 14.86 9.08 -7.52
N LEU A 110 14.76 7.74 -7.53
CA LEU A 110 15.36 6.90 -6.51
C LEU A 110 16.87 6.75 -6.70
N PRO A 111 17.66 6.69 -5.60
CA PRO A 111 19.07 6.34 -5.64
C PRO A 111 19.30 4.95 -6.26
N LEU A 112 20.46 4.75 -6.90
CA LEU A 112 20.82 3.46 -7.51
C LEU A 112 20.73 2.30 -6.51
N SER A 113 21.22 2.50 -5.28
CA SER A 113 21.16 1.49 -4.22
C SER A 113 19.73 1.06 -3.86
N THR A 114 18.75 1.97 -3.99
CA THR A 114 17.34 1.64 -3.79
C THR A 114 16.79 0.86 -4.98
N LYS A 115 17.16 1.24 -6.21
CA LYS A 115 16.76 0.55 -7.44
C LYS A 115 17.29 -0.89 -7.52
N GLU A 116 18.38 -1.19 -6.84
CA GLU A 116 18.96 -2.54 -6.77
C GLU A 116 18.30 -3.44 -5.71
N PHE A 117 17.47 -2.89 -4.83
CA PHE A 117 16.73 -3.70 -3.85
C PHE A 117 15.76 -4.64 -4.59
N PRO A 118 15.74 -5.96 -4.29
CA PRO A 118 15.11 -6.94 -5.18
C PRO A 118 13.64 -6.64 -5.56
N PRO A 119 12.74 -6.32 -4.60
CA PRO A 119 11.38 -5.86 -4.90
C PRO A 119 11.27 -4.75 -5.94
N ILE A 120 12.11 -3.72 -5.78
CA ILE A 120 12.09 -2.52 -6.62
C ILE A 120 12.67 -2.86 -7.99
N ARG A 121 13.78 -3.60 -8.01
CA ARG A 121 14.42 -4.05 -9.25
C ARG A 121 13.48 -4.92 -10.09
N GLU A 122 12.80 -5.87 -9.46
CA GLU A 122 11.85 -6.78 -10.11
C GLU A 122 10.66 -5.99 -10.69
N ALA A 123 10.10 -5.04 -9.92
CA ALA A 123 9.06 -4.14 -10.42
C ALA A 123 9.54 -3.30 -11.63
N ILE A 124 10.78 -2.80 -11.61
CA ILE A 124 11.37 -2.04 -12.73
C ILE A 124 11.55 -2.91 -13.97
N ASP A 125 12.06 -4.13 -13.80
CA ASP A 125 12.33 -5.03 -14.92
C ASP A 125 11.02 -5.48 -15.58
N SER A 126 9.93 -5.68 -14.80
CA SER A 126 8.60 -5.98 -15.34
C SER A 126 8.10 -4.94 -16.35
N VAL A 127 8.50 -3.68 -16.18
CA VAL A 127 8.08 -2.56 -17.04
C VAL A 127 8.90 -2.47 -18.32
N LYS A 128 10.09 -3.10 -18.38
CA LYS A 128 10.96 -3.11 -19.57
C LYS A 128 10.58 -4.20 -20.57
N ASP A 129 9.92 -5.25 -20.08
CA ASP A 129 9.49 -6.40 -20.88
C ASP A 129 8.09 -6.19 -21.52
N ASP A 130 7.37 -5.12 -21.13
CA ASP A 130 6.11 -4.62 -21.71
C ASP A 130 6.30 -3.51 -22.77
#